data_AF-A0A0Q7X170-F1
#
_entry.id   AF-A0A0Q7X170-F1
#
_cell.length_a   1.000
_cell.length_b   1.000
_cell.length_c   1.000
_cell.angle_alpha   90.00
_cell.angle_beta   90.00
_cell.angle_gamma   90.00
#
_symmetry.space_group_name_H-M   'P 1'
#
loop_
_entity.id
_entity.type
_entity.pdbx_description
1 polymer ?
#
loop_
_entity_poly.entity_id
_entity_poly.type
_entity_poly.pdbx_seq_one_letter_code
_entity_poly.pdbx_strand_id
1 'polypeptide(L)'
;MRKSLKNQLEIGKCYFRLGYYDRNLTVPFMDSFFFIGRDLYLGTSGIWFFQSAEAFLNGQPINLEARPEDNGVIGLSEEELEDIVDWSGLIEEFVLNKKMQDEGKFLSQRVS
;
A
#
# COMPACT_ATOMS: atom_id res chain seq x y z
N MET A 1 -2.49 4.22 17.18
CA MET A 1 -2.91 2.88 16.73
C MET A 1 -3.49 3.07 15.33
N ARG A 2 -2.82 2.58 14.28
CA ARG A 2 -3.34 2.71 12.90
C ARG A 2 -4.69 1.98 12.82
N LYS A 3 -5.68 2.58 12.17
CA LYS A 3 -7.00 1.95 12.00
C LYS A 3 -6.86 0.91 10.89
N SER A 4 -7.13 -0.35 11.18
CA SER A 4 -7.00 -1.42 10.18
C SER A 4 -7.91 -1.17 8.97
N LEU A 5 -7.32 -1.19 7.77
CA LEU A 5 -8.06 -1.08 6.51
C LEU A 5 -8.79 -2.36 6.11
N LYS A 6 -8.54 -3.49 6.77
CA LYS A 6 -9.02 -4.83 6.38
C LYS A 6 -10.51 -4.89 6.00
N ASN A 7 -11.34 -4.14 6.72
CA ASN A 7 -12.80 -4.12 6.55
C ASN A 7 -13.33 -2.85 5.85
N GLN A 8 -12.43 -2.03 5.30
CA GLN A 8 -12.73 -0.72 4.70
C GLN A 8 -12.25 -0.62 3.24
N LEU A 9 -11.73 -1.72 2.69
CA LEU A 9 -11.29 -1.79 1.30
C LEU A 9 -12.51 -1.88 0.36
N GLU A 10 -12.54 -1.01 -0.64
CA GLU A 10 -13.59 -0.91 -1.65
C GLU A 10 -12.99 -1.17 -3.02
N ILE A 11 -13.58 -2.10 -3.79
CA ILE A 11 -13.07 -2.45 -5.13
C ILE A 11 -13.13 -1.22 -6.04
N GLY A 12 -12.06 -0.99 -6.78
CA GLY A 12 -11.91 0.15 -7.69
C GLY A 12 -11.57 1.46 -6.99
N LYS A 13 -11.32 1.45 -5.67
CA LYS A 13 -10.82 2.63 -4.95
C LYS A 13 -9.30 2.65 -4.91
N CYS A 14 -8.75 3.87 -4.95
CA CYS A 14 -7.32 4.13 -4.87
C CYS A 14 -6.84 4.14 -3.41
N TYR A 15 -5.69 3.52 -3.20
CA TYR A 15 -4.96 3.43 -1.95
C TYR A 15 -3.49 3.72 -2.20
N PHE A 16 -2.75 3.99 -1.14
CA PHE A 16 -1.36 4.41 -1.21
C PHE A 16 -0.50 3.50 -0.34
N ARG A 17 0.64 3.10 -0.88
CA ARG A 17 1.72 2.51 -0.09
C ARG A 17 2.76 3.57 0.17
N LEU A 18 3.13 3.74 1.43
CA LEU A 18 4.20 4.65 1.83
C LEU A 18 5.39 3.85 2.32
N GLY A 19 6.58 4.26 1.94
CA GLY A 19 7.81 3.62 2.41
C GLY A 19 9.03 4.48 2.14
N TYR A 20 10.20 3.87 2.26
CA TYR A 20 11.49 4.49 1.97
C TYR A 20 12.33 3.55 1.11
N TYR A 21 13.03 4.10 0.10
CA TYR A 21 13.90 3.30 -0.76
C TYR A 21 15.18 2.85 -0.04
N ASP A 22 15.58 3.59 0.99
CA ASP A 22 16.77 3.31 1.77
C ASP A 22 16.45 2.97 3.23
N ARG A 23 17.36 2.21 3.86
CA ARG A 23 17.26 1.80 5.27
C ARG A 23 17.44 2.95 6.25
N ASN A 24 18.02 4.06 5.82
CA ASN A 24 18.20 5.26 6.64
C ASN A 24 16.94 6.13 6.66
N LEU A 25 15.88 5.72 5.95
CA LEU A 25 14.60 6.41 5.85
C LEU A 25 14.75 7.83 5.28
N THR A 26 15.68 8.03 4.33
CA THR A 26 15.99 9.36 3.79
C THR A 26 15.20 9.71 2.54
N VAL A 27 14.91 8.72 1.70
CA VAL A 27 14.23 8.90 0.42
C VAL A 27 12.86 8.23 0.50
N PRO A 28 11.79 8.99 0.81
CA PRO A 28 10.45 8.43 0.84
C PRO A 28 9.97 8.07 -0.56
N PHE A 29 9.10 7.07 -0.65
CA PHE A 29 8.35 6.77 -1.85
C PHE A 29 6.85 6.64 -1.54
N MET A 30 6.06 6.86 -2.59
CA MET A 30 4.62 6.71 -2.54
C MET A 30 4.17 6.02 -3.83
N ASP A 31 3.61 4.82 -3.69
CA ASP A 31 3.00 4.09 -4.79
C ASP A 31 1.48 4.17 -4.69
N SER A 32 0.81 4.29 -5.83
CA SER A 32 -0.65 4.35 -5.92
C SER A 32 -1.19 3.07 -6.51
N PHE A 33 -2.20 2.49 -5.86
CA PHE A 33 -2.81 1.24 -6.27
C PHE A 33 -4.33 1.27 -6.17
N PHE A 34 -4.99 0.48 -7.00
CA PHE A 34 -6.42 0.23 -6.93
C PHE A 34 -6.68 -1.14 -6.30
N PHE A 35 -7.56 -1.21 -5.31
CA PHE A 35 -7.98 -2.49 -4.75
C PHE A 35 -8.86 -3.23 -5.78
N ILE A 36 -8.48 -4.45 -6.14
CA ILE A 36 -9.16 -5.23 -7.18
C ILE A 36 -9.88 -6.47 -6.64
N GLY A 37 -9.65 -6.82 -5.36
CA GLY A 37 -10.36 -7.90 -4.69
C GLY A 37 -9.48 -8.71 -3.75
N ARG A 38 -10.05 -9.77 -3.19
CA ARG A 38 -9.38 -10.68 -2.26
C ARG A 38 -9.48 -12.11 -2.78
N ASP A 39 -8.47 -12.92 -2.49
CA ASP A 39 -8.46 -14.36 -2.78
C ASP A 39 -8.71 -14.67 -4.27
N LEU A 40 -8.18 -13.83 -5.17
CA LEU A 40 -8.45 -13.88 -6.61
C LEU A 40 -7.80 -15.08 -7.32
N TYR A 41 -6.70 -15.62 -6.76
CA TYR A 41 -5.92 -16.70 -7.36
C TYR A 41 -6.03 -17.98 -6.52
N LEU A 42 -5.94 -19.15 -7.15
CA LEU A 42 -5.98 -20.43 -6.44
C LEU A 42 -4.84 -20.53 -5.41
N GLY A 43 -5.19 -20.87 -4.17
CA GLY A 43 -4.24 -20.99 -3.06
C GLY A 43 -3.88 -19.68 -2.37
N THR A 44 -4.49 -18.54 -2.74
CA THR A 44 -4.17 -17.22 -2.17
C THR A 44 -5.16 -16.75 -1.10
N SER A 45 -5.64 -17.67 -0.27
CA SER A 45 -6.55 -17.35 0.83
C SER A 45 -5.90 -16.41 1.84
N GLY A 46 -6.56 -15.30 2.16
CA GLY A 46 -6.03 -14.26 3.04
C GLY A 46 -5.20 -13.20 2.32
N ILE A 47 -5.27 -13.10 0.99
CA ILE A 47 -4.47 -12.14 0.22
C ILE A 47 -5.37 -11.09 -0.42
N TRP A 48 -5.02 -9.82 -0.20
CA TRP A 48 -5.65 -8.67 -0.83
C TRP A 48 -4.84 -8.26 -2.05
N PHE A 49 -5.52 -8.15 -3.18
CA PHE A 49 -4.90 -7.85 -4.45
C PHE A 49 -5.14 -6.41 -4.84
N PHE A 50 -4.07 -5.78 -5.32
CA PHE A 50 -4.04 -4.39 -5.74
C PHE A 50 -3.36 -4.29 -7.10
N GLN A 51 -3.90 -3.49 -8.01
CA GLN A 51 -3.29 -3.20 -9.30
C GLN A 51 -2.66 -1.81 -9.26
N SER A 52 -1.48 -1.63 -9.87
CA SER A 52 -0.86 -0.31 -9.97
C SER A 52 -1.79 0.68 -10.68
N ALA A 53 -1.76 1.94 -10.25
CA ALA A 53 -2.58 2.98 -10.86
C ALA A 53 -2.34 3.11 -12.37
N GLU A 54 -1.09 2.94 -12.82
CA GLU A 54 -0.74 2.96 -14.24
C GLU A 54 -1.42 1.82 -15.01
N ALA A 55 -1.32 0.58 -14.52
CA ALA A 55 -1.93 -0.58 -15.18
C ALA A 55 -3.47 -0.47 -15.18
N PHE A 56 -4.06 -0.05 -14.05
CA PHE A 56 -5.51 0.10 -13.90
C PHE A 56 -6.07 1.18 -14.83
N LEU A 57 -5.45 2.37 -14.88
CA LEU A 57 -5.91 3.48 -15.72
C LEU A 57 -5.73 3.22 -17.22
N ASN A 58 -4.74 2.41 -17.58
CA ASN A 58 -4.55 1.95 -18.96
C ASN A 58 -5.46 0.78 -19.34
N GLY A 59 -6.34 0.31 -18.44
CA GLY A 59 -7.27 -0.78 -18.69
C GLY A 59 -6.58 -2.12 -18.93
N GLN A 60 -5.40 -2.34 -18.34
CA GLN A 60 -4.68 -3.60 -18.49
C GLN A 60 -5.47 -4.74 -17.85
N PRO A 61 -5.78 -5.82 -18.59
CA PRO A 61 -6.56 -6.93 -18.07
C PRO A 61 -5.76 -7.67 -16.99
N ILE A 62 -6.44 -8.10 -15.93
CA ILE A 62 -5.85 -8.96 -14.91
C ILE A 62 -5.89 -10.39 -15.44
N ASN A 63 -4.72 -10.93 -15.80
CA ASN A 63 -4.60 -12.33 -16.14
C ASN A 63 -4.40 -13.18 -14.87
N LEU A 64 -5.47 -13.83 -14.42
CA LEU A 64 -5.46 -14.69 -13.23
C LEU A 64 -4.62 -15.97 -13.37
N GLU A 65 -4.14 -16.29 -14.58
CA GLU A 65 -3.24 -17.42 -14.84
C GLU A 65 -1.77 -17.01 -14.91
N ALA A 66 -1.47 -15.71 -15.03
CA ALA A 66 -0.13 -15.17 -15.00
C ALA A 66 0.31 -14.87 -13.56
N ARG A 67 1.60 -14.59 -13.37
CA ARG A 67 2.06 -14.11 -12.05
C ARG A 67 1.49 -12.71 -11.81
N PRO A 68 1.08 -12.37 -10.58
CA PRO A 68 0.53 -11.05 -10.26
C PRO A 68 1.42 -9.89 -10.75
N GLU A 69 2.73 -10.01 -10.53
CA GLU A 69 3.72 -9.02 -10.92
C GLU A 69 3.73 -8.70 -12.43
N ASP A 70 3.39 -9.66 -13.28
CA ASP A 70 3.36 -9.50 -14.74
C ASP A 70 2.22 -8.57 -15.20
N ASN A 71 1.19 -8.38 -14.35
CA ASN A 71 0.02 -7.54 -14.63
C ASN A 71 0.04 -6.20 -13.86
N GLY A 72 1.17 -5.86 -13.25
CA GLY A 72 1.25 -4.75 -12.31
C GLY A 72 0.37 -4.97 -11.07
N VAL A 73 0.10 -6.23 -10.71
CA VAL A 73 -0.68 -6.61 -9.54
C VAL A 73 0.25 -7.04 -8.41
N ILE A 74 -0.06 -6.59 -7.20
CA ILE A 74 0.58 -7.05 -5.98
C ILE A 74 -0.47 -7.76 -5.11
N GLY A 75 -0.05 -8.83 -4.44
CA GLY A 75 -0.81 -9.47 -3.38
C GLY A 75 -0.19 -9.13 -2.03
N LEU A 76 -1.02 -8.69 -1.08
CA LEU A 76 -0.61 -8.31 0.26
C LEU A 76 -1.30 -9.19 1.29
N SER A 77 -0.53 -9.68 2.26
CA SER A 77 -1.03 -10.30 3.48
C SER A 77 -1.68 -9.26 4.41
N GLU A 78 -2.30 -9.74 5.48
CA GLU A 78 -2.90 -8.86 6.49
C GLU A 78 -1.87 -7.97 7.19
N GLU A 79 -0.66 -8.49 7.44
CA GLU A 79 0.43 -7.71 8.05
C GLU A 79 0.92 -6.61 7.10
N GLU A 80 1.07 -6.93 5.82
CA GLU A 80 1.52 -5.97 4.80
C GLU A 80 0.46 -4.90 4.48
N LEU A 81 -0.82 -5.17 4.73
CA LEU A 81 -1.88 -4.17 4.63
C LEU A 81 -1.70 -3.00 5.59
N GLU A 82 -0.91 -3.15 6.66
CA GLU A 82 -0.62 -2.05 7.60
C GLU A 82 0.18 -0.90 6.96
N ASP A 83 0.85 -1.17 5.84
CA ASP A 83 1.59 -0.19 5.03
C ASP A 83 0.74 0.47 3.94
N ILE A 84 -0.51 0.05 3.81
CA ILE A 84 -1.48 0.63 2.88
C ILE A 84 -2.37 1.61 3.64
N VAL A 85 -2.57 2.78 3.04
CA VAL A 85 -3.41 3.85 3.58
C VAL A 85 -4.40 4.33 2.53
N ASP A 86 -5.55 4.84 2.98
CA ASP A 86 -6.43 5.61 2.12
C ASP A 86 -5.95 7.08 2.05
N TRP A 87 -6.71 7.93 1.36
CA TRP A 87 -6.38 9.36 1.24
C TRP A 87 -6.28 10.06 2.60
N SER A 88 -7.15 9.73 3.54
CA SER A 88 -7.13 10.34 4.88
C SER A 88 -5.87 9.92 5.64
N GLY A 89 -5.55 8.63 5.63
CA GLY A 89 -4.34 8.10 6.26
C GLY A 89 -3.05 8.64 5.63
N LEU A 90 -3.04 8.89 4.32
CA LEU A 90 -1.92 9.53 3.63
C LEU A 90 -1.64 10.94 4.17
N ILE A 91 -2.69 11.76 4.33
CA ILE A 91 -2.55 13.11 4.89
C ILE A 91 -2.02 13.05 6.32
N GLU A 92 -2.55 12.13 7.14
CA GLU A 92 -2.09 11.94 8.52
C GLU A 92 -0.59 11.60 8.59
N GLU A 93 -0.11 10.68 7.75
CA GLU A 93 1.31 10.32 7.70
C GLU A 93 2.19 11.50 7.27
N PHE A 94 1.77 12.32 6.30
CA PHE A 94 2.52 13.52 5.94
C PHE A 94 2.58 14.56 7.05
N VAL A 95 1.48 14.78 7.78
CA VAL A 95 1.48 15.69 8.93
C VAL A 95 2.40 15.19 10.04
N LEU A 96 2.36 13.89 10.34
CA LEU A 96 3.23 13.26 11.33
C LEU A 96 4.71 13.38 10.94
N ASN A 97 5.06 13.03 9.71
CA ASN A 97 6.44 13.09 9.22
C ASN A 97 7.00 14.52 9.25
N LYS A 98 6.18 15.52 8.85
CA LYS A 98 6.58 16.93 8.92
C LYS A 98 6.86 17.36 10.37
N LYS A 99 5.97 17.02 11.30
CA LYS A 99 6.16 17.34 12.73
C LYS A 99 7.44 16.73 13.29
N MET A 100 7.75 15.49 12.91
CA MET A 100 8.98 14.81 13.34
C MET A 100 10.25 15.47 12.79
N GLN A 101 10.21 15.95 11.54
CA GLN A 101 11.30 16.73 10.95
C GLN A 101 11.49 18.06 11.69
N ASP A 102 10.41 18.79 11.95
CA ASP A 102 10.43 20.07 12.68
C ASP A 102 10.97 19.92 14.11
N GLU A 103 10.73 18.77 14.76
CA GLU A 103 11.23 18.45 16.11
C GLU A 103 12.65 17.86 16.14
N GLY A 104 13.30 17.63 14.99
CA GLY A 104 14.62 17.00 14.91
C GLY A 104 14.65 15.54 15.40
N LYS A 105 13.49 14.89 15.50
CA LYS A 105 13.34 13.50 15.94
C LYS A 105 13.15 12.62 14.71
N PHE A 106 14.26 12.16 14.13
CA PHE A 106 14.17 11.14 13.08
C PHE A 106 13.73 9.78 13.67
N LEU A 107 13.02 9.00 12.85
CA LEU A 107 12.25 7.77 13.12
C LEU A 107 13.03 6.54 13.67
N SER A 108 14.07 6.74 14.48
CA SER A 108 14.75 5.65 15.21
C SER A 108 13.84 4.89 16.20
N GLN A 109 12.60 5.35 16.39
CA GLN A 109 11.64 4.78 17.35
C GLN A 109 10.50 3.96 16.70
N ARG A 110 10.48 3.76 15.36
CA ARG A 110 9.45 2.92 14.71
C ARG A 110 9.84 1.43 14.57
N VAL A 111 11.04 1.03 14.99
CA VAL A 111 11.50 -0.37 15.01
C VAL A 111 11.95 -0.72 16.44
N SER A 112 10.99 -1.06 17.29
CA SER A 112 11.21 -1.73 18.58
C SER A 112 9.96 -2.51 18.94
#